data_AF-A0A5K1GRN6-F1
#
_entry.id   AF-A0A5K1GRN6-F1
#
_cell.length_a   1.000
_cell.length_b   1.000
_cell.length_c   1.000
_cell.angle_alpha   90.00
_cell.angle_beta   90.00
_cell.angle_gamma   90.00
#
_symmetry.space_group_name_H-M   'P 1'
#
loop_
_entity.id
_entity.type
_entity.pdbx_description
1 polymer ?
#
loop_
_entity_poly.entity_id
_entity_poly.type
_entity_poly.pdbx_seq_one_letter_code
_entity_poly.pdbx_strand_id
1 'polypeptide(L)' 'ASAFFVTQTLRSLARDGRTVIASIHQPSSEVFELFDRLCLLSGGRLVYFGKASDAHQ' A
#
# COMPACT_ATOMS: atom_id res chain seq x y z
N ALA A 1 3.24 14.66 5.04
CA ALA A 1 3.17 15.41 3.76
C ALA A 1 3.99 14.76 2.66
N SER A 2 5.33 14.60 2.81
CA SER A 2 6.18 14.03 1.74
C SER A 2 5.80 12.61 1.33
N ALA A 3 5.59 11.70 2.29
CA ALA A 3 5.19 10.32 2.01
C ALA A 3 3.88 10.24 1.20
N PHE A 4 2.89 11.08 1.52
CA PHE A 4 1.63 11.15 0.78
C PHE A 4 1.85 11.49 -0.69
N PHE A 5 2.61 12.55 -1.00
CA PHE A 5 2.88 12.94 -2.38
C PHE A 5 3.67 11.87 -3.14
N VAL A 6 4.67 11.26 -2.51
CA VAL A 6 5.43 10.15 -3.11
C VAL A 6 4.50 8.97 -3.43
N THR A 7 3.67 8.54 -2.48
CA THR A 7 2.72 7.44 -2.69
C THR A 7 1.68 7.80 -3.76
N GLN A 8 1.26 9.06 -3.85
CA GLN A 8 0.36 9.53 -4.90
C GLN A 8 1.00 9.45 -6.30
N THR A 9 2.28 9.84 -6.44
CA THR A 9 3.03 9.65 -7.68
C THR A 9 3.17 8.18 -8.05
N LEU A 10 3.51 7.32 -7.08
CA LEU A 10 3.58 5.87 -7.29
C LEU A 10 2.24 5.29 -7.74
N ARG A 11 1.13 5.75 -7.14
CA ARG A 11 -0.22 5.36 -7.53
C ARG A 11 -0.58 5.79 -8.95
N SER A 12 -0.15 6.98 -9.39
CA SER A 12 -0.32 7.42 -10.77
C SER A 12 0.41 6.48 -11.74
N LEU A 13 1.67 6.15 -11.45
CA LEU A 13 2.43 5.21 -12.28
C LEU A 13 1.76 3.83 -12.35
N ALA A 14 1.16 3.38 -11.25
CA ALA A 14 0.41 2.13 -11.23
C ALA A 14 -0.84 2.20 -12.12
N ARG A 15 -1.59 3.31 -12.06
CA ARG A 15 -2.76 3.57 -12.92
C ARG A 15 -2.41 3.69 -14.40
N ASP A 16 -1.19 4.11 -14.72
CA ASP A 16 -0.66 4.14 -16.09
C ASP A 16 -0.23 2.75 -16.61
N GLY A 17 -0.55 1.68 -15.89
CA GLY A 17 -0.33 0.29 -16.32
C GLY A 17 0.95 -0.36 -15.80
N ARG A 18 1.66 0.26 -14.85
CA ARG A 18 2.83 -0.37 -14.20
C ARG A 18 2.43 -1.14 -12.95
N THR A 19 3.16 -2.19 -12.62
CA THR A 19 3.06 -2.81 -11.28
C THR A 19 4.06 -2.14 -10.34
N VAL A 20 3.57 -1.60 -9.22
CA VAL A 20 4.40 -0.99 -8.17
C VAL A 20 4.28 -1.82 -6.90
N ILE A 21 5.43 -2.22 -6.34
CA ILE A 21 5.52 -2.89 -5.05
C ILE A 21 6.37 -2.01 -4.14
N ALA A 22 5.83 -1.64 -2.97
CA ALA A 22 6.53 -0.82 -2.00
C ALA A 22 6.22 -1.30 -0.57
N SER A 23 7.23 -1.21 0.29
CA SER A 23 7.05 -1.35 1.74
C SER A 23 6.89 0.03 2.36
N ILE A 24 5.93 0.17 3.28
CA ILE A 24 5.74 1.40 4.05
C ILE A 24 5.82 1.08 5.54
N HIS A 25 6.57 1.89 6.28
CA HIS A 25 6.65 1.79 7.74
C HIS A 25 5.76 2.88 8.35
N GLN A 26 4.79 2.48 9.18
CA GLN A 26 3.88 3.39 9.90
C GLN A 26 3.15 4.40 8.97
N PRO A 27 2.34 3.93 8.00
CA PRO A 27 1.53 4.83 7.18
C PRO A 27 0.50 5.58 8.05
N SER A 28 0.23 6.84 7.72
CA SER A 28 -1.02 7.47 8.16
C SER A 28 -2.21 6.80 7.45
N SER A 29 -3.43 7.00 7.96
CA SER A 29 -4.64 6.46 7.32
C SER A 29 -4.77 6.92 5.87
N GLU A 30 -4.50 8.20 5.58
CA GLU A 30 -4.52 8.74 4.21
C GLU A 30 -3.52 8.03 3.28
N VAL A 31 -2.32 7.70 3.76
CA VAL A 31 -1.31 6.99 2.97
C VAL A 31 -1.72 5.53 2.78
N PHE A 32 -2.30 4.90 3.79
CA PHE A 32 -2.79 3.53 3.73
C PHE A 32 -3.88 3.35 2.66
N GLU A 33 -4.83 4.29 2.58
CA GLU A 33 -5.92 4.28 1.59
C GLU A 33 -5.45 4.42 0.12
N LEU A 34 -4.19 4.81 -0.11
CA LEU A 34 -3.63 4.89 -1.45
C LEU A 34 -3.19 3.53 -2.01
N PHE A 35 -3.06 2.48 -1.19
CA PHE A 35 -2.67 1.15 -1.61
C PHE A 35 -3.86 0.34 -2.13
N ASP A 36 -3.70 -0.34 -3.27
CA ASP A 36 -4.77 -1.21 -3.81
C ASP A 36 -4.82 -2.57 -3.10
N ARG A 37 -3.64 -3.12 -2.76
CA ARG A 37 -3.49 -4.44 -2.11
C ARG A 37 -2.44 -4.37 -1.01
N LEU A 38 -2.61 -5.21 0.02
CA LEU A 38 -1.67 -5.35 1.12
C LEU A 38 -1.05 -6.75 1.10
N CYS A 39 0.24 -6.79 1.41
CA CYS A 39 0.99 -7.99 1.75
C CYS A 39 1.52 -7.79 3.17
N LEU A 40 0.85 -8.40 4.15
CA LEU A 40 1.24 -8.29 5.56
C LEU A 40 2.06 -9.52 5.96
N LEU A 41 3.23 -9.25 6.51
CA LEU A 41 4.14 -10.26 7.03
C LEU A 41 4.23 -10.16 8.55
N SER A 42 4.26 -11.31 9.22
CA SER A 42 4.58 -11.41 10.65
C SER A 42 5.51 -12.60 10.86
N GLY A 43 6.65 -12.39 11.52
CA GLY A 43 7.65 -13.43 11.74
C GLY A 43 8.17 -14.08 10.45
N GLY A 44 8.24 -13.34 9.34
CA GLY A 44 8.63 -13.85 8.02
C GLY A 44 7.56 -14.68 7.30
N ARG A 45 6.34 -14.79 7.84
CA ARG A 45 5.22 -15.50 7.23
C ARG A 45 4.17 -14.52 6.72
N LEU A 46 3.55 -14.86 5.59
CA LEU A 46 2.41 -14.14 5.05
C LEU A 46 1.19 -14.36 5.94
N VAL A 47 0.64 -13.29 6.51
CA VAL A 47 -0.56 -13.33 7.35
C VAL A 47 -1.77 -12.71 6.67
N TYR A 48 -1.56 -11.86 5.66
CA TYR A 48 -2.63 -11.32 4.83
C TYR A 48 -2.11 -10.98 3.43
N PHE A 49 -2.87 -11.37 2.41
CA PHE A 49 -2.68 -10.90 1.04
C PHE A 49 -4.02 -10.67 0.35
N GLY A 50 -4.37 -9.40 0.14
CA GLY A 50 -5.71 -9.05 -0.32
C GLY A 50 -5.84 -7.56 -0.64
N LYS A 51 -7.05 -7.09 -0.93
CA LYS A 51 -7.31 -5.67 -1.16
C LYS A 51 -7.16 -4.89 0.14
N ALA A 52 -6.58 -3.69 0.08
CA ALA A 52 -6.46 -2.88 1.29
C ALA A 52 -7.81 -2.56 1.95
N SER A 53 -8.87 -2.40 1.13
CA SER A 53 -10.25 -2.19 1.57
C SER A 53 -10.80 -3.30 2.46
N ASP A 54 -10.35 -4.54 2.26
CA ASP A 54 -10.91 -5.71 2.94
C ASP A 54 -10.18 -5.99 4.27
N ALA A 55 -9.08 -5.28 4.54
CA ALA A 55 -8.29 -5.42 5.76
C ALA A 55 -8.78 -4.54 6.93
N HIS A 56 -9.79 -3.71 6.71
CA HIS A 56 -10.37 -2.78 7.69
C HIS A 56 -11.70 -3.26 8.30
N GLN A 57 -12.01 -4.56 8.20
CA GLN A 57 -13.16 -5.16 8.88
C GLN A 57 -12.78 -5.74 10.25
#